data_AF-A0A2V7Y4Z5-F1
#
_entry.id   AF-A0A2V7Y4Z5-F1
#
_cell.length_a   1.000
_cell.length_b   1.000
_cell.length_c   1.000
_cell.angle_alpha   90.00
_cell.angle_beta   90.00
_cell.angle_gamma   90.00
#
_symmetry.space_group_name_H-M   'P 1'
#
loop_
_entity.id
_entity.type
_entity.pdbx_description
1 polymer ?
#
loop_
_entity_poly.entity_id
_entity_poly.type
_entity_poly.pdbx_seq_one_letter_code
_entity_poly.pdbx_strand_id
1 'polypeptide(L)'
;MPSEWAAVESLIRDLGSIRSAADAARASDIARAAIEQSIREATDAVLATVQAPHDRSAFTQAHEAIAVAREVIAAFDVEMMRSVRLRHRAEHLRVRAQELIRAGREKPRER
;
A
#
# COMPACT_ATOMS: atom_id res chain seq x y z
N MET A 1 -10.73 16.71 29.75
CA MET A 1 -9.51 16.23 30.38
C MET A 1 -9.27 14.72 30.22
N PRO A 2 -10.17 13.78 30.56
CA PRO A 2 -9.96 12.35 30.20
C PRO A 2 -10.25 12.04 28.72
N SER A 3 -11.24 12.73 28.12
CA SER A 3 -11.73 12.46 26.78
C SER A 3 -10.77 12.88 25.66
N GLU A 4 -10.01 13.96 25.85
CA GLU A 4 -9.07 14.48 24.85
C GLU A 4 -7.85 13.58 24.74
N TRP A 5 -7.29 13.15 25.87
CA TRP A 5 -6.20 12.18 25.90
C TRP A 5 -6.61 10.81 25.35
N ALA A 6 -7.84 10.38 25.59
CA ALA A 6 -8.37 9.16 24.95
C ALA A 6 -8.41 9.28 23.40
N ALA A 7 -8.68 10.47 22.87
CA ALA A 7 -8.65 10.71 21.42
C ALA A 7 -7.21 10.67 20.88
N VAL A 8 -6.24 11.27 21.59
CA VAL A 8 -4.81 11.19 21.26
C VAL A 8 -4.33 9.74 21.27
N GLU A 9 -4.70 8.96 22.29
CA GLU A 9 -4.36 7.54 22.37
C GLU A 9 -4.93 6.73 21.21
N SER A 10 -6.14 7.05 20.75
CA SER A 10 -6.72 6.42 19.56
C SER A 10 -5.88 6.70 18.32
N LEU A 11 -5.47 7.95 18.10
CA LEU A 11 -4.61 8.34 16.97
C LEU A 11 -3.25 7.62 17.01
N ILE A 12 -2.65 7.49 18.18
CA ILE A 12 -1.38 6.75 18.35
C ILE A 12 -1.58 5.27 17.99
N ARG A 13 -2.70 4.65 18.42
CA ARG A 13 -3.02 3.27 18.07
C ARG A 13 -3.23 3.11 16.56
N ASP A 14 -3.92 4.06 15.92
CA ASP A 14 -4.12 4.06 14.48
C ASP A 14 -2.81 4.17 13.71
N LEU A 15 -1.90 5.05 14.17
CA LEU A 15 -0.56 5.17 13.60
C LEU A 15 0.25 3.87 13.72
N GLY A 16 0.15 3.19 14.86
CA GLY A 16 0.75 1.87 15.07
C GLY A 16 0.20 0.81 14.12
N SER A 17 -1.12 0.82 13.86
CA SER A 17 -1.75 -0.07 12.87
C SER A 17 -1.25 0.20 11.46
N ILE A 18 -1.10 1.47 11.06
CA ILE A 18 -0.55 1.85 9.75
C ILE A 18 0.89 1.37 9.59
N ARG A 19 1.72 1.57 10.62
CA ARG A 19 3.13 1.11 10.59
C ARG A 19 3.22 -0.40 10.39
N SER A 20 2.41 -1.16 11.14
CA SER A 20 2.35 -2.61 10.99
C SER A 20 1.91 -3.04 9.58
N ALA A 21 0.91 -2.36 9.00
CA ALA A 21 0.47 -2.63 7.63
C ALA A 21 1.57 -2.33 6.59
N ALA A 22 2.29 -1.22 6.75
CA ALA A 22 3.40 -0.85 5.89
C ALA A 22 4.57 -1.85 5.97
N ASP A 23 4.87 -2.38 7.16
CA ASP A 23 5.91 -3.40 7.33
C ASP A 23 5.51 -4.73 6.66
N ALA A 24 4.22 -5.07 6.68
CA ALA A 24 3.68 -6.25 5.99
C ALA A 24 3.62 -6.07 4.46
N ALA A 25 3.51 -4.84 3.97
CA ALA A 25 3.46 -4.54 2.54
C ALA A 25 4.81 -4.88 1.88
N ARG A 26 4.79 -5.79 0.88
CA ARG A 26 5.97 -6.12 0.05
C ARG A 26 6.20 -5.10 -1.07
N ALA A 27 6.18 -3.82 -0.72
CA ALA A 27 6.30 -2.70 -1.65
C ALA A 27 7.67 -2.68 -2.38
N SER A 28 7.69 -2.18 -3.62
CA SER A 28 8.92 -1.81 -4.32
C SER A 28 9.61 -0.63 -3.63
N ASP A 29 10.89 -0.36 -3.92
CA ASP A 29 11.64 0.73 -3.26
C ASP A 29 10.98 2.10 -3.43
N ILE A 30 10.45 2.40 -4.62
CA ILE A 30 9.73 3.65 -4.89
C ILE A 30 8.44 3.73 -4.06
N ALA A 31 7.68 2.63 -3.98
CA ALA A 31 6.47 2.56 -3.19
C ALA A 31 6.77 2.65 -1.68
N ARG A 32 7.87 2.03 -1.22
CA ARG A 32 8.35 2.12 0.16
C ARG A 32 8.64 3.57 0.54
N ALA A 33 9.33 4.33 -0.32
CA ALA A 33 9.61 5.75 -0.07
C ALA A 33 8.33 6.58 0.09
N ALA A 34 7.31 6.34 -0.75
CA ALA A 34 6.02 7.02 -0.65
C ALA A 34 5.27 6.64 0.65
N ILE A 35 5.22 5.34 0.99
CA ILE A 35 4.62 4.87 2.25
C ILE A 35 5.31 5.50 3.46
N GLU A 36 6.65 5.53 3.48
CA GLU A 36 7.40 6.13 4.56
C GLU A 36 7.15 7.63 4.69
N GLN A 37 7.01 8.34 3.57
CA GLN A 37 6.69 9.76 3.58
C GLN A 37 5.31 10.02 4.20
N SER A 38 4.28 9.28 3.78
CA SER A 38 2.94 9.43 4.36
C SER A 38 2.88 9.05 5.85
N ILE A 39 3.67 8.06 6.28
CA ILE A 39 3.76 7.73 7.72
C ILE A 39 4.44 8.85 8.51
N ARG A 40 5.49 9.49 7.95
CA ARG A 40 6.11 10.65 8.60
C ARG A 40 5.11 11.80 8.77
N GLU A 41 4.38 12.14 7.72
CA GLU A 41 3.35 13.19 7.77
C GLU A 41 2.25 12.88 8.78
N ALA A 42 1.78 11.63 8.83
CA ALA A 42 0.82 11.19 9.85
C ALA A 42 1.41 11.27 11.27
N THR A 43 2.69 10.92 11.44
CA THR A 43 3.38 11.01 12.73
C THR A 43 3.46 12.45 13.22
N ASP A 44 3.84 13.38 12.33
CA ASP A 44 3.95 14.79 12.65
C ASP A 44 2.59 15.39 13.04
N ALA A 45 1.53 15.04 12.30
CA ALA A 45 0.18 15.49 12.60
C ALA A 45 -0.34 14.94 13.94
N VAL A 46 -0.07 13.66 14.25
CA VAL A 46 -0.41 13.09 15.57
C VAL A 46 0.38 13.77 16.68
N LEU A 47 1.67 14.06 16.47
CA LEU A 47 2.49 14.78 17.46
C LEU A 47 1.94 16.18 17.75
N ALA A 48 1.39 16.87 16.76
CA ALA A 48 0.71 18.16 16.97
C ALA A 48 -0.48 18.03 17.94
N THR A 49 -1.22 16.93 17.91
CA THR A 49 -2.31 16.67 18.88
C THR A 49 -1.81 16.44 20.31
N VAL A 50 -0.61 15.87 20.46
CA VAL A 50 0.04 15.71 21.79
C VAL A 50 0.45 17.07 22.34
N GLN A 51 0.96 17.97 21.47
CA GLN A 51 1.39 19.31 21.86
C GLN A 51 0.21 20.26 22.12
N ALA A 52 -0.92 20.06 21.43
CA ALA A 52 -2.13 20.87 21.55
C ALA A 52 -3.40 19.99 21.64
N PRO A 53 -3.61 19.26 22.77
CA PRO A 53 -4.71 18.29 22.91
C PRO A 53 -6.11 18.92 22.96
N HIS A 54 -6.21 20.25 23.02
CA HIS A 54 -7.47 21.00 22.97
C HIS A 54 -7.77 21.57 21.57
N ASP A 55 -6.79 21.53 20.66
CA ASP A 55 -6.92 22.09 19.31
C ASP A 55 -7.58 21.07 18.37
N ARG A 56 -8.86 21.28 18.09
CA ARG A 56 -9.62 20.41 17.18
C ARG A 56 -9.05 20.38 15.77
N SER A 57 -8.40 21.44 15.31
CA SER A 57 -7.82 21.48 13.97
C SER A 57 -6.64 20.50 13.83
N ALA A 58 -5.83 20.35 14.90
CA ALA A 58 -4.77 19.36 14.97
C ALA A 58 -5.33 17.92 14.85
N PHE A 59 -6.47 17.64 15.50
CA PHE A 59 -7.13 16.33 15.36
C PHE A 59 -7.65 16.07 13.96
N THR A 60 -8.27 17.07 13.31
CA THR A 60 -8.71 16.94 11.91
C THR A 60 -7.54 16.62 11.00
N GLN A 61 -6.43 17.36 11.12
CA GLN A 61 -5.21 17.12 10.33
C GLN A 61 -4.62 15.73 10.59
N ALA A 62 -4.59 15.28 11.85
CA ALA A 62 -4.10 13.95 12.20
C ALA A 62 -4.95 12.85 11.57
N HIS A 63 -6.28 12.98 11.61
CA HIS A 63 -7.18 12.03 10.96
C HIS A 63 -7.01 12.00 9.44
N GLU A 64 -6.89 13.17 8.80
CA GLU A 64 -6.65 13.26 7.36
C GLU A 64 -5.33 12.61 6.95
N ALA A 65 -4.24 12.92 7.67
CA ALA A 65 -2.93 12.34 7.38
C ALA A 65 -2.90 10.81 7.56
N ILE A 66 -3.58 10.31 8.61
CA ILE A 66 -3.78 8.86 8.83
C ILE A 66 -4.58 8.23 7.68
N ALA A 67 -5.64 8.88 7.21
CA ALA A 67 -6.45 8.39 6.10
C ALA A 67 -5.63 8.30 4.80
N VAL A 68 -4.87 9.36 4.48
CA VAL A 68 -3.96 9.38 3.33
C VAL A 68 -2.93 8.26 3.42
N ALA A 69 -2.29 8.06 4.57
CA ALA A 69 -1.32 6.98 4.74
C ALA A 69 -1.95 5.59 4.52
N ARG A 70 -3.19 5.37 4.97
CA ARG A 70 -3.94 4.13 4.70
C ARG A 70 -4.22 3.95 3.21
N GLU A 71 -4.66 5.00 2.52
CA GLU A 71 -4.95 4.97 1.09
C GLU A 71 -3.70 4.69 0.25
N VAL A 72 -2.57 5.30 0.60
CA VAL A 72 -1.29 5.07 -0.06
C VAL A 72 -0.88 3.60 0.04
N ILE A 73 -0.96 3.00 1.24
CA ILE A 73 -0.64 1.58 1.44
C ILE A 73 -1.59 0.70 0.61
N ALA A 74 -2.91 0.97 0.67
CA ALA A 74 -3.90 0.19 -0.07
C ALA A 74 -3.74 0.28 -1.60
N ALA A 75 -3.41 1.46 -2.13
CA ALA A 75 -3.18 1.67 -3.55
C ALA A 75 -2.01 0.79 -4.06
N PHE A 76 -0.94 0.67 -3.25
CA PHE A 76 0.19 -0.18 -3.61
C PHE A 76 -0.14 -1.67 -3.57
N ASP A 77 -0.93 -2.12 -2.60
CA ASP A 77 -1.40 -3.51 -2.57
C ASP A 77 -2.21 -3.87 -3.82
N VAL A 78 -3.09 -2.97 -4.27
CA VAL A 78 -3.89 -3.15 -5.50
C VAL A 78 -2.99 -3.25 -6.74
N GLU A 79 -2.03 -2.35 -6.90
CA GLU A 79 -1.13 -2.35 -8.06
C GLU A 79 -0.17 -3.55 -8.04
N MET A 80 0.29 -3.97 -6.85
CA MET A 80 1.05 -5.21 -6.70
C MET A 80 0.25 -6.43 -7.17
N MET A 81 -0.99 -6.59 -6.71
CA MET A 81 -1.85 -7.69 -7.15
C MET A 81 -2.09 -7.64 -8.66
N ARG A 82 -2.26 -6.44 -9.24
CA ARG A 82 -2.40 -6.26 -10.69
C ARG A 82 -1.16 -6.71 -11.43
N SER A 83 0.03 -6.31 -10.98
CA SER A 83 1.32 -6.71 -11.56
C SER A 83 1.52 -8.23 -11.51
N VAL A 84 1.17 -8.88 -10.39
CA VAL A 84 1.22 -10.34 -10.26
C VAL A 84 0.30 -11.03 -11.28
N ARG A 85 -0.95 -10.57 -11.41
CA ARG A 85 -1.88 -11.12 -12.40
C ARG A 85 -1.40 -10.96 -13.84
N LEU A 86 -0.84 -9.79 -14.18
CA LEU A 86 -0.28 -9.54 -15.51
C LEU A 86 0.90 -10.47 -15.82
N ARG A 87 1.82 -10.65 -14.86
CA ARG A 87 2.95 -11.58 -15.00
C ARG A 87 2.50 -13.03 -15.20
N HIS A 88 1.54 -13.49 -14.41
CA HIS A 88 0.98 -14.84 -14.57
C HIS A 88 0.32 -15.04 -15.95
N ARG A 89 -0.44 -14.04 -16.42
CA ARG A 89 -1.06 -14.09 -17.75
C ARG A 89 -0.03 -14.09 -18.87
N ALA A 90 1.02 -13.27 -18.76
CA ALA A 90 2.11 -13.23 -19.74
C ALA A 90 2.84 -14.57 -19.82
N GLU A 91 3.11 -15.21 -18.68
CA GLU A 91 3.75 -16.53 -18.65
C GLU A 91 2.87 -17.59 -19.31
N HIS A 92 1.57 -17.60 -19.02
CA HIS A 92 0.63 -18.52 -19.67
C HIS A 92 0.60 -18.34 -21.20
N LEU A 93 0.61 -17.09 -21.68
CA LEU A 93 0.68 -16.79 -23.12
C LEU A 93 2.01 -17.26 -23.73
N ARG A 94 3.13 -17.09 -23.02
CA ARG A 94 4.46 -17.53 -23.45
C ARG A 94 4.52 -19.06 -23.61
N VAL A 95 4.06 -19.80 -22.61
CA VAL A 95 3.98 -21.26 -22.66
C VAL A 95 3.10 -21.70 -23.83
N ARG A 96 1.92 -21.10 -23.98
CA ARG A 96 1.01 -21.45 -25.08
C ARG A 96 1.60 -21.17 -26.47
N ALA A 97 2.31 -20.06 -26.63
CA ALA A 97 2.98 -19.74 -27.88
C ALA A 97 4.09 -20.76 -28.21
N GLN A 98 4.85 -21.20 -27.21
CA GLN A 98 5.88 -22.23 -27.38
C GLN A 98 5.28 -23.58 -27.80
N GLU A 99 4.16 -23.99 -27.19
CA GLU A 99 3.41 -25.18 -27.58
C GLU A 99 2.96 -25.13 -29.04
N LEU A 100 2.38 -23.99 -29.47
CA LEU A 100 1.93 -23.81 -30.85
C LEU A 100 3.09 -23.84 -31.85
N ILE A 101 4.22 -23.19 -31.52
CA ILE A 101 5.43 -23.23 -32.34
C ILE A 101 5.95 -24.67 -32.46
N ARG A 102 5.96 -25.42 -31.35
CA ARG A 102 6.40 -26.82 -31.35
C ARG A 102 5.47 -27.70 -32.20
N ALA A 103 4.16 -27.59 -32.01
CA ALA A 103 3.17 -28.33 -32.79
C ALA A 103 3.22 -27.99 -34.28
N GLY A 104 3.49 -26.72 -34.63
CA GLY A 104 3.68 -26.30 -36.01
C GLY A 104 4.96 -26.84 -36.67
N ARG A 105 6.01 -27.12 -35.88
CA ARG A 105 7.25 -27.77 -36.35
C ARG A 105 7.10 -29.29 -36.51
N GLU A 106 6.21 -29.91 -35.73
CA GLU A 106 5.97 -31.36 -35.74
C GLU A 106 4.93 -31.78 -36.82
N LYS A 107 4.13 -30.86 -37.37
CA LYS A 107 3.26 -31.15 -38.52
C LYS A 107 4.09 -31.32 -39.81
N PRO A 108 4.01 -32.47 -40.51
CA PRO A 108 4.62 -32.60 -41.83
C PRO A 108 3.94 -31.61 -42.78
N ARG A 109 4.73 -30.92 -43.61
CA ARG A 109 4.19 -30.20 -44.77
C ARG A 109 3.59 -31.25 -45.71
N GLU A 110 2.28 -31.44 -45.64
CA GLU A 110 1.54 -32.17 -46.67
C GLU A 110 1.78 -31.46 -48.01
N ARG A 111 2.26 -32.26 -48.96
CA ARG A 111 2.72 -31.86 -50.30
C ARG A 111 1.56 -31.47 -51.21
#